data_AF-A0A7R9NHY9-F1
#
_entry.id   AF-A0A7R9NHY9-F1
#
_cell.length_a   1.000
_cell.length_b   1.000
_cell.length_c   1.000
_cell.angle_alpha   90.00
_cell.angle_beta   90.00
_cell.angle_gamma   90.00
#
_symmetry.space_group_name_H-M   'P 1'
#
loop_
_entity.id
_entity.type
_entity.pdbx_description
1 polymer ?
#
loop_
_entity_poly.entity_id
_entity_poly.type
_entity_poly.pdbx_seq_one_letter_code
_entity_poly.pdbx_strand_id
1 'polypeptide(L)'
;WFSMDDNSNGVDSTVGLAEQDQLKPIRKRAYCESEEPESCQKLDKNDYDASDHPRVLIPELLKQFYYLGWVTGTGGGISIKFGQEIYIAPSGVQKERVHSEDLFVLDVDGNALCTPPSFKNFKQSQCTPLFMCVYRQRNAGSVIHSHSKSSALASILYKGREFEISHLEMIKGVYNEALGRNYRYNEKLVIPIVENTCEECDLESSFTETLNNYPNTCAIIVRRHGFYVWGASWEKAKIYCECLDYLFDMAVQMHLHGVSPVHSGCGSSTRKVD
;
A
#
# COMPACT_ATOMS: atom_id res chain seq x y z
N TRP A 1 1.30 -2.10 -20.08
CA TRP A 1 0.49 -2.91 -21.02
C TRP A 1 1.45 -3.91 -21.63
N PHE A 2 1.27 -5.19 -21.31
CA PHE A 2 2.23 -6.26 -21.53
C PHE A 2 2.71 -6.35 -22.99
N SER A 3 4.02 -6.34 -23.20
CA SER A 3 4.65 -6.85 -24.42
C SER A 3 5.36 -8.16 -24.05
N MET A 4 4.95 -9.25 -24.70
CA MET A 4 5.67 -10.52 -24.74
C MET A 4 6.72 -10.40 -25.84
N ASP A 5 7.99 -10.54 -25.51
CA ASP A 5 9.05 -10.68 -26.52
C ASP A 5 9.40 -12.16 -26.68
N ASP A 6 9.16 -12.63 -27.91
CA ASP A 6 9.52 -13.94 -28.43
C ASP A 6 11.04 -14.07 -28.58
N ASN A 7 11.54 -15.22 -28.14
CA ASN A 7 12.93 -15.61 -28.17
C ASN A 7 13.22 -16.32 -29.51
N SER A 8 14.03 -15.71 -30.38
CA SER A 8 14.57 -16.38 -31.56
C SER A 8 16.10 -16.37 -31.54
N ASN A 9 16.66 -17.57 -31.38
CA ASN A 9 18.09 -17.89 -31.41
C ASN A 9 18.76 -17.46 -32.72
N GLY A 10 19.89 -16.76 -32.59
CA GLY A 10 20.90 -16.60 -33.64
C GLY A 10 22.25 -17.04 -33.09
N VAL A 11 22.72 -18.19 -33.57
CA VAL A 11 24.07 -18.72 -33.31
C VAL A 11 25.03 -17.99 -34.25
N ASP A 12 26.11 -17.42 -33.73
CA ASP A 12 27.33 -17.26 -34.53
C ASP A 12 28.60 -17.51 -33.72
N SER A 13 29.49 -18.23 -34.38
CA SER A 13 30.74 -18.78 -33.92
C SER A 13 31.89 -17.80 -34.15
N THR A 14 32.84 -17.69 -33.22
CA THR A 14 34.26 -17.46 -33.58
C THR A 14 35.18 -17.73 -32.39
N VAL A 15 36.24 -18.46 -32.68
CA VAL A 15 37.29 -18.94 -31.78
C VAL A 15 38.36 -17.85 -31.65
N GLY A 16 38.83 -17.59 -30.43
CA GLY A 16 40.01 -16.77 -30.15
C GLY A 16 40.70 -17.24 -28.88
N LEU A 17 41.80 -17.98 -29.03
CA LEU A 17 42.72 -18.40 -27.98
C LEU A 17 43.69 -17.25 -27.67
N ALA A 18 43.80 -16.83 -26.40
CA ALA A 18 45.05 -16.32 -25.83
C ALA A 18 45.01 -16.23 -24.29
N GLU A 19 46.12 -16.67 -23.69
CA GLU A 19 46.68 -16.34 -22.38
C GLU A 19 46.02 -16.88 -21.09
N GLN A 20 46.64 -17.95 -20.58
CA GLN A 20 46.60 -18.37 -19.19
C GLN A 20 47.39 -17.39 -18.33
N ASP A 21 46.69 -16.65 -17.47
CA ASP A 21 47.31 -15.86 -16.42
C ASP A 21 46.97 -16.44 -15.04
N GLN A 22 48.01 -16.68 -14.24
CA GLN A 22 47.95 -17.40 -12.96
C GLN A 22 47.29 -16.54 -11.87
N LEU A 23 46.02 -16.81 -11.56
CA LEU A 23 45.34 -16.24 -10.40
C LEU A 23 45.42 -17.16 -9.16
N LYS A 24 46.04 -16.63 -8.11
CA LYS A 24 46.20 -17.22 -6.77
C LYS A 24 44.83 -17.52 -6.12
N PRO A 25 44.73 -18.54 -5.24
CA PRO A 25 43.44 -18.95 -4.68
C PRO A 25 42.92 -17.89 -3.71
N ILE A 26 41.78 -17.27 -4.07
CA ILE A 26 40.98 -16.44 -3.18
C ILE A 26 40.30 -17.38 -2.18
N ARG A 27 40.59 -17.20 -0.89
CA ARG A 27 39.94 -17.91 0.22
C ARG A 27 38.42 -17.74 0.09
N LYS A 28 37.70 -18.84 -0.15
CA LYS A 28 36.24 -18.89 -0.02
C LYS A 28 35.86 -18.46 1.40
N ARG A 29 35.21 -17.30 1.51
CA ARG A 29 34.47 -16.90 2.71
C ARG A 29 33.34 -17.91 2.87
N ALA A 30 33.24 -18.55 4.03
CA ALA A 30 32.14 -19.42 4.38
C ALA A 30 30.84 -18.62 4.25
N TYR A 31 29.98 -19.03 3.33
CA TYR A 31 28.57 -18.66 3.35
C TYR A 31 27.98 -19.36 4.58
N CYS A 32 27.46 -18.59 5.53
CA CYS A 32 26.57 -19.14 6.54
C CYS A 32 25.33 -19.68 5.80
N GLU A 33 25.00 -20.93 6.06
CA GLU A 33 23.75 -21.55 5.64
C GLU A 33 22.61 -20.74 6.28
N SER A 34 21.91 -19.92 5.49
CA SER A 34 20.64 -19.35 5.89
C SER A 34 19.59 -20.43 5.71
N GLU A 35 18.96 -20.87 6.81
CA GLU A 35 17.84 -21.80 6.80
C GLU A 35 16.76 -21.30 5.83
N GLU A 36 16.24 -22.17 4.96
CA GLU A 36 15.13 -21.81 4.07
C GLU A 36 13.86 -21.53 4.91
N PRO A 37 13.08 -20.48 4.59
CA PRO A 37 11.88 -20.15 5.34
C PRO A 37 10.87 -21.30 5.29
N GLU A 38 10.27 -21.62 6.44
CA GLU A 38 9.30 -22.71 6.51
C GLU A 38 8.07 -22.42 5.64
N SER A 39 7.57 -23.45 4.96
CA SER A 39 6.30 -23.33 4.22
C SER A 39 5.15 -23.11 5.20
N CYS A 40 4.24 -22.19 4.88
CA CYS A 40 3.04 -21.98 5.66
C CYS A 40 2.17 -23.24 5.68
N GLN A 41 2.26 -23.96 6.81
CA GLN A 41 1.43 -25.13 7.06
C GLN A 41 -0.04 -24.69 7.23
N LYS A 42 -0.94 -25.63 6.97
CA LYS A 42 -2.36 -25.44 7.29
C LYS A 42 -2.49 -25.33 8.81
N LEU A 43 -3.06 -24.22 9.30
CA LEU A 43 -3.42 -24.07 10.70
C LEU A 43 -4.26 -25.27 11.16
N ASP A 44 -4.00 -25.76 12.36
CA ASP A 44 -4.82 -26.80 12.97
C ASP A 44 -6.25 -26.28 13.18
N LYS A 45 -7.25 -27.18 13.10
CA LYS A 45 -8.67 -26.79 13.18
C LYS A 45 -9.05 -26.01 14.46
N ASN A 46 -8.22 -26.06 15.50
CA ASN A 46 -8.44 -25.35 16.77
C ASN A 46 -7.91 -23.91 16.78
N ASP A 47 -7.07 -23.49 15.82
CA ASP A 47 -6.59 -22.10 15.70
C ASP A 47 -7.58 -21.18 14.95
N TYR A 48 -8.64 -21.75 14.36
CA TYR A 48 -9.71 -21.01 13.69
C TYR A 48 -10.68 -20.29 14.64
N ASP A 49 -10.49 -20.42 15.95
CA ASP A 49 -11.42 -19.91 16.96
C ASP A 49 -11.32 -18.37 17.17
N ALA A 50 -10.44 -17.69 16.44
CA ALA A 50 -10.44 -16.23 16.33
C ALA A 50 -10.76 -15.83 14.88
N SER A 51 -12.00 -15.41 14.64
CA SER A 51 -12.45 -14.77 13.38
C SER A 51 -11.49 -13.67 12.89
N ASP A 52 -10.77 -13.06 13.83
CA ASP A 52 -9.91 -11.91 13.60
C ASP A 52 -8.46 -12.29 13.27
N HIS A 53 -8.11 -13.59 13.24
CA HIS A 53 -6.76 -14.01 12.86
C HIS A 53 -6.47 -13.59 11.41
N PRO A 54 -5.29 -12.99 11.10
CA PRO A 54 -5.01 -12.45 9.77
C PRO A 54 -5.16 -13.45 8.61
N ARG A 55 -4.90 -14.74 8.85
CA ARG A 55 -5.09 -15.81 7.84
C ARG A 55 -6.55 -16.02 7.44
N VAL A 56 -7.51 -15.63 8.26
CA VAL A 56 -8.95 -15.66 7.95
C VAL A 56 -9.38 -14.28 7.45
N LEU A 57 -8.99 -13.24 8.18
CA LEU A 57 -9.46 -11.87 7.98
C LEU A 57 -8.95 -11.22 6.68
N ILE A 58 -7.67 -11.41 6.30
CA ILE A 58 -7.12 -10.81 5.08
C ILE A 58 -7.88 -11.29 3.82
N PRO A 59 -8.05 -12.61 3.58
CA PRO A 59 -8.88 -13.11 2.49
C PRO A 59 -10.29 -12.51 2.44
N GLU A 60 -10.97 -12.41 3.59
CA GLU A 60 -12.31 -11.84 3.70
C GLU A 60 -12.34 -10.36 3.28
N LEU A 61 -11.44 -9.56 3.85
CA LEU A 61 -11.34 -8.13 3.56
C LEU A 61 -10.94 -7.88 2.10
N LEU A 62 -10.01 -8.65 1.54
CA LEU A 62 -9.63 -8.51 0.12
C LEU A 62 -10.81 -8.79 -0.81
N LYS A 63 -11.64 -9.79 -0.49
CA LYS A 63 -12.87 -10.06 -1.25
C LYS A 63 -13.85 -8.89 -1.14
N GLN A 64 -14.03 -8.31 0.04
CA GLN A 64 -14.87 -7.12 0.21
C GLN A 64 -14.33 -5.93 -0.59
N PHE A 65 -13.04 -5.64 -0.46
CA PHE A 65 -12.37 -4.53 -1.14
C PHE A 65 -12.41 -4.66 -2.66
N TYR A 66 -12.39 -5.89 -3.18
CA TYR A 66 -12.53 -6.14 -4.61
C TYR A 66 -13.89 -5.64 -5.12
N TYR A 67 -14.99 -5.96 -4.42
CA TYR A 67 -16.33 -5.52 -4.80
C TYR A 67 -16.57 -4.02 -4.60
N LEU A 68 -15.82 -3.37 -3.69
CA LEU A 68 -15.76 -1.92 -3.56
C LEU A 68 -14.94 -1.25 -4.69
N GLY A 69 -14.19 -2.04 -5.47
CA GLY A 69 -13.35 -1.53 -6.55
C GLY A 69 -11.95 -1.07 -6.12
N TRP A 70 -11.54 -1.36 -4.88
CA TRP A 70 -10.26 -0.88 -4.33
C TRP A 70 -9.06 -1.75 -4.72
N VAL A 71 -9.26 -3.06 -4.93
CA VAL A 71 -8.18 -4.03 -5.18
C VAL A 71 -8.40 -4.83 -6.48
N THR A 72 -8.91 -4.17 -7.53
CA THR A 72 -9.18 -4.80 -8.83
C THR A 72 -7.91 -5.00 -9.65
N GLY A 73 -7.93 -5.95 -10.60
CA GLY A 73 -6.83 -6.13 -11.56
C GLY A 73 -5.50 -6.52 -10.92
N THR A 74 -5.55 -7.28 -9.81
CA THR A 74 -4.40 -7.70 -8.97
C THR A 74 -3.71 -6.60 -8.17
N GLY A 75 -4.11 -5.34 -8.36
CA GLY A 75 -3.59 -4.17 -7.65
C GLY A 75 -4.14 -4.03 -6.24
N GLY A 76 -3.49 -3.18 -5.43
CA GLY A 76 -3.85 -2.95 -4.05
C GLY A 76 -3.65 -4.16 -3.13
N GLY A 77 -4.05 -4.01 -1.88
CA GLY A 77 -3.97 -5.07 -0.88
C GLY A 77 -4.14 -4.56 0.54
N ILE A 78 -3.99 -5.47 1.50
CA ILE A 78 -3.95 -5.17 2.92
C ILE A 78 -2.85 -5.98 3.57
N SER A 79 -2.21 -5.40 4.57
CA SER A 79 -1.34 -6.07 5.50
C SER A 79 -1.85 -5.85 6.93
N ILE A 80 -1.68 -6.86 7.77
CA ILE A 80 -2.04 -6.81 9.20
C ILE A 80 -0.85 -7.29 10.03
N LYS A 81 -0.51 -6.53 11.07
CA LYS A 81 0.46 -6.93 12.09
C LYS A 81 -0.27 -7.66 13.23
N PHE A 82 0.19 -8.85 13.57
CA PHE A 82 -0.35 -9.68 14.66
C PHE A 82 0.79 -10.15 15.56
N GLY A 83 0.89 -9.57 16.75
CA GLY A 83 2.07 -9.75 17.60
C GLY A 83 3.34 -9.18 16.95
N GLN A 84 4.33 -10.03 16.71
CA GLN A 84 5.58 -9.69 16.01
C GLN A 84 5.58 -10.06 14.53
N GLU A 85 4.47 -10.62 14.04
CA GLU A 85 4.33 -11.10 12.67
C GLU A 85 3.55 -10.09 11.81
N ILE A 86 3.93 -9.98 10.54
CA ILE A 86 3.28 -9.14 9.55
C ILE A 86 2.78 -10.03 8.42
N TYR A 87 1.47 -10.05 8.22
CA TYR A 87 0.81 -10.86 7.21
C TYR A 87 0.58 -10.04 5.94
N ILE A 88 0.92 -10.61 4.78
CA ILE A 88 0.83 -9.94 3.48
C ILE A 88 0.32 -10.91 2.42
N ALA A 89 -0.61 -10.45 1.58
CA ALA A 89 -1.09 -11.20 0.43
C ALA A 89 -0.04 -11.25 -0.71
N PRO A 90 -0.06 -12.30 -1.55
CA PRO A 90 0.91 -12.44 -2.62
C PRO A 90 0.69 -11.42 -3.75
N SER A 91 1.77 -11.13 -4.48
CA SER A 91 1.72 -10.27 -5.66
C SER A 91 1.01 -10.94 -6.83
N GLY A 92 0.39 -10.15 -7.71
CA GLY A 92 -0.11 -10.63 -9.01
C GLY A 92 -1.29 -11.62 -8.98
N VAL A 93 -1.88 -11.89 -7.81
CA VAL A 93 -3.05 -12.78 -7.70
C VAL A 93 -4.37 -11.99 -7.71
N GLN A 94 -5.44 -12.70 -8.10
CA GLN A 94 -6.83 -12.25 -7.93
C GLN A 94 -7.14 -12.13 -6.43
N LYS A 95 -7.31 -10.89 -5.96
CA LYS A 95 -7.35 -10.56 -4.53
C LYS A 95 -8.56 -11.16 -3.83
N GLU A 96 -9.68 -11.29 -4.53
CA GLU A 96 -10.93 -11.91 -4.07
C GLU A 96 -10.87 -13.45 -3.97
N ARG A 97 -9.75 -14.06 -4.39
CA ARG A 97 -9.53 -15.52 -4.40
C ARG A 97 -8.32 -15.96 -3.56
N VAL A 98 -7.77 -15.05 -2.75
CA VAL A 98 -6.66 -15.37 -1.84
C VAL A 98 -7.16 -16.34 -0.76
N HIS A 99 -6.39 -17.38 -0.48
CA HIS A 99 -6.64 -18.33 0.61
C HIS A 99 -5.69 -18.10 1.79
N SER A 100 -6.02 -18.69 2.94
CA SER A 100 -5.23 -18.56 4.19
C SER A 100 -3.77 -19.01 4.08
N GLU A 101 -3.51 -20.05 3.28
CA GLU A 101 -2.18 -20.61 2.99
C GLU A 101 -1.40 -19.80 1.95
N ASP A 102 -2.02 -18.82 1.31
CA ASP A 102 -1.40 -18.00 0.27
C ASP A 102 -0.66 -16.77 0.84
N LEU A 103 -0.82 -16.50 2.14
CA LEU A 103 -0.21 -15.35 2.78
C LEU A 103 1.26 -15.60 3.11
N PHE A 104 2.07 -14.59 2.83
CA PHE A 104 3.41 -14.45 3.39
C PHE A 104 3.30 -13.95 4.84
N VAL A 105 4.18 -14.45 5.71
CA VAL A 105 4.36 -13.94 7.06
C VAL A 105 5.79 -13.45 7.20
N LEU A 106 5.94 -12.20 7.60
CA LEU A 106 7.22 -11.54 7.78
C LEU A 106 7.44 -11.19 9.25
N ASP A 107 8.69 -11.02 9.64
CA ASP A 107 9.04 -10.38 10.91
C ASP A 107 8.91 -8.84 10.82
N VAL A 108 9.17 -8.15 11.92
CA VAL A 108 9.14 -6.68 12.00
C VAL A 108 10.20 -5.98 11.14
N ASP A 109 11.25 -6.71 10.74
CA ASP A 109 12.30 -6.23 9.86
C ASP A 109 11.98 -6.47 8.38
N GLY A 110 10.96 -7.27 8.09
CA GLY A 110 10.47 -7.58 6.75
C GLY A 110 11.06 -8.86 6.15
N ASN A 111 11.75 -9.67 6.94
CA ASN A 111 12.26 -10.97 6.50
C ASN A 111 11.14 -12.00 6.51
N ALA A 112 11.12 -12.89 5.52
CA ALA A 112 10.11 -13.94 5.44
C ALA A 112 10.33 -14.97 6.54
N LEU A 113 9.36 -15.08 7.45
CA LEU A 113 9.25 -16.18 8.43
C LEU A 113 8.56 -17.39 7.81
N CYS A 114 7.58 -17.11 6.94
CA CYS A 114 6.71 -18.13 6.37
C CYS A 114 6.31 -17.73 4.95
N THR A 115 6.42 -18.67 4.01
CA THR A 115 6.04 -18.44 2.61
C THR A 115 4.94 -19.40 2.15
N PRO A 116 4.12 -19.02 1.15
CA PRO A 116 3.13 -19.92 0.56
C PRO A 116 3.75 -21.21 0.01
N PRO A 117 2.94 -22.27 -0.23
CA PRO A 117 3.45 -23.52 -0.79
C PRO A 117 4.22 -23.31 -2.09
N SER A 118 5.44 -23.86 -2.17
CA SER A 118 6.39 -23.62 -3.26
C SER A 118 5.82 -23.95 -4.64
N PHE A 119 4.94 -24.95 -4.76
CA PHE A 119 4.29 -25.34 -6.01
C PHE A 119 3.40 -24.24 -6.61
N LYS A 120 2.94 -23.25 -5.82
CA LYS A 120 2.16 -22.11 -6.31
C LYS A 120 3.03 -21.02 -6.96
N ASN A 121 4.35 -21.04 -6.71
CA ASN A 121 5.32 -20.08 -7.25
C ASN A 121 4.90 -18.61 -7.03
N PHE A 122 4.33 -18.32 -5.86
CA PHE A 122 3.93 -16.97 -5.49
C PHE A 122 5.12 -16.12 -5.08
N LYS A 123 5.03 -14.83 -5.38
CA LYS A 123 6.00 -13.82 -4.99
C LYS A 123 5.38 -12.90 -3.95
N GLN A 124 6.22 -12.39 -3.07
CA GLN A 124 5.84 -11.37 -2.09
C GLN A 124 5.33 -10.10 -2.81
N SER A 125 4.37 -9.40 -2.21
CA SER A 125 3.80 -8.17 -2.77
C SER A 125 4.86 -7.11 -3.04
N GLN A 126 4.78 -6.43 -4.18
CA GLN A 126 5.66 -5.28 -4.49
C GLN A 126 5.39 -4.09 -3.56
N CYS A 127 4.21 -4.02 -2.94
CA CYS A 127 3.87 -3.02 -1.93
C CYS A 127 4.57 -3.23 -0.58
N THR A 128 5.28 -4.35 -0.39
CA THR A 128 5.85 -4.71 0.92
C THR A 128 6.81 -3.65 1.47
N PRO A 129 7.78 -3.11 0.72
CA PRO A 129 8.68 -2.07 1.24
C PRO A 129 7.91 -0.86 1.79
N LEU A 130 6.83 -0.45 1.12
CA LEU A 130 5.99 0.66 1.55
C LEU A 130 5.16 0.33 2.81
N PHE A 131 4.61 -0.88 2.90
CA PHE A 131 3.98 -1.34 4.14
C PHE A 131 4.96 -1.36 5.31
N MET A 132 6.19 -1.85 5.09
CA MET A 132 7.22 -1.89 6.12
C MET A 132 7.66 -0.47 6.55
N CYS A 133 7.74 0.49 5.63
CA CYS A 133 7.99 1.89 5.98
C CYS A 133 6.95 2.43 6.96
N VAL A 134 5.66 2.14 6.71
CA VAL A 134 4.56 2.54 7.59
C VAL A 134 4.66 1.83 8.94
N TYR A 135 4.87 0.51 8.97
CA TYR A 135 5.00 -0.21 10.24
C TYR A 135 6.15 0.30 11.12
N ARG A 136 7.30 0.63 10.51
CA ARG A 136 8.47 1.16 11.22
C ARG A 136 8.27 2.58 11.74
N GLN A 137 7.52 3.43 11.03
CA GLN A 137 7.43 4.87 11.34
C GLN A 137 6.10 5.32 11.98
N ARG A 138 5.07 4.47 11.97
CA ARG A 138 3.70 4.87 12.40
C ARG A 138 3.06 3.95 13.44
N ASN A 139 3.79 2.98 13.96
CA ASN A 139 3.25 2.00 14.90
C ASN A 139 1.89 1.44 14.44
N ALA A 140 1.78 1.18 13.13
CA ALA A 140 0.53 0.73 12.53
C ALA A 140 0.24 -0.73 12.93
N GLY A 141 -1.04 -1.04 13.13
CA GLY A 141 -1.53 -2.42 13.25
C GLY A 141 -1.99 -2.99 11.90
N SER A 142 -2.32 -2.13 10.94
CA SER A 142 -2.68 -2.53 9.58
C SER A 142 -2.45 -1.41 8.58
N VAL A 143 -2.13 -1.80 7.35
CA VAL A 143 -1.93 -0.90 6.21
C VAL A 143 -2.74 -1.42 5.03
N ILE A 144 -3.49 -0.55 4.38
CA ILE A 144 -4.28 -0.83 3.18
C ILE A 144 -3.69 -0.03 2.02
N HIS A 145 -3.54 -0.69 0.88
CA HIS A 145 -3.26 -0.06 -0.39
C HIS A 145 -4.46 -0.21 -1.31
N SER A 146 -5.02 0.90 -1.77
CA SER A 146 -6.17 0.92 -2.67
C SER A 146 -5.80 1.57 -4.00
N HIS A 147 -6.19 0.95 -5.09
CA HIS A 147 -6.17 1.49 -6.45
C HIS A 147 -7.52 2.13 -6.82
N SER A 148 -8.22 2.69 -5.83
CA SER A 148 -9.52 3.33 -6.06
C SER A 148 -9.43 4.40 -7.16
N LYS A 149 -10.40 4.36 -8.08
CA LYS A 149 -10.56 5.36 -9.15
C LYS A 149 -10.71 6.77 -8.58
N SER A 150 -11.41 6.91 -7.46
CA SER A 150 -11.64 8.20 -6.80
C SER A 150 -10.32 8.83 -6.36
N SER A 151 -9.44 8.04 -5.72
CA SER A 151 -8.11 8.50 -5.33
C SER A 151 -7.22 8.85 -6.54
N ALA A 152 -7.25 8.04 -7.59
CA ALA A 152 -6.49 8.28 -8.81
C ALA A 152 -6.95 9.58 -9.50
N LEU A 153 -8.26 9.81 -9.63
CA LEU A 153 -8.82 11.02 -10.21
C LEU A 153 -8.55 12.26 -9.34
N ALA A 154 -8.73 12.16 -8.03
CA ALA A 154 -8.39 13.23 -7.09
C ALA A 154 -6.92 13.64 -7.26
N SER A 155 -5.99 12.68 -7.34
CA SER A 155 -4.58 12.97 -7.56
C SER A 155 -4.27 13.66 -8.89
N ILE A 156 -5.14 13.54 -9.90
CA ILE A 156 -4.99 14.22 -11.20
C ILE A 156 -5.54 15.65 -11.12
N LEU A 157 -6.63 15.87 -10.39
CA LEU A 157 -7.24 17.19 -10.21
C LEU A 157 -6.40 18.11 -9.31
N TYR A 158 -5.87 17.58 -8.21
CA TYR A 158 -5.03 18.31 -7.26
C TYR A 158 -3.58 18.35 -7.76
N LYS A 159 -3.22 19.42 -8.47
CA LYS A 159 -1.87 19.58 -9.08
C LYS A 159 -0.74 19.78 -8.07
N GLY A 160 -1.06 20.16 -6.84
CA GLY A 160 -0.10 20.36 -5.77
C GLY A 160 0.39 19.07 -5.13
N ARG A 161 1.07 19.22 -3.99
CA ARG A 161 1.57 18.13 -3.14
C ARG A 161 0.57 17.65 -2.10
N GLU A 162 -0.62 18.26 -2.05
CA GLU A 162 -1.61 18.04 -1.01
C GLU A 162 -3.00 17.93 -1.64
N PHE A 163 -3.75 16.94 -1.18
CA PHE A 163 -5.19 16.89 -1.30
C PHE A 163 -5.80 17.58 -0.07
N GLU A 164 -6.70 18.52 -0.30
CA GLU A 164 -7.34 19.30 0.77
C GLU A 164 -8.87 19.28 0.63
N ILE A 165 -9.58 19.00 1.72
CA ILE A 165 -11.04 19.02 1.75
C ILE A 165 -11.54 19.47 3.13
N SER A 166 -12.70 20.11 3.20
CA SER A 166 -13.26 20.58 4.48
C SER A 166 -14.80 20.58 4.45
N HIS A 167 -15.43 20.74 5.61
CA HIS A 167 -16.89 20.93 5.75
C HIS A 167 -17.72 19.74 5.23
N LEU A 168 -17.24 18.51 5.47
CA LEU A 168 -17.95 17.27 5.16
C LEU A 168 -17.95 16.34 6.37
N GLU A 169 -19.08 15.68 6.63
CA GLU A 169 -19.25 14.82 7.81
C GLU A 169 -18.24 13.67 7.89
N MET A 170 -17.88 13.09 6.74
CA MET A 170 -16.95 11.95 6.67
C MET A 170 -15.53 12.29 7.14
N ILE A 171 -15.18 13.58 7.28
CA ILE A 171 -13.92 14.02 7.90
C ILE A 171 -13.83 13.54 9.36
N LYS A 172 -14.96 13.44 10.08
CA LYS A 172 -15.00 12.97 11.48
C LYS A 172 -14.61 11.51 11.67
N GLY A 173 -14.53 10.72 10.60
CA GLY A 173 -14.04 9.35 10.67
C GLY A 173 -12.52 9.25 10.77
N VAL A 174 -11.80 10.32 10.43
CA VAL A 174 -10.33 10.36 10.43
C VAL A 174 -9.81 10.85 11.77
N TYR A 175 -8.88 10.09 12.37
CA TYR A 175 -8.20 10.48 13.60
C TYR A 175 -7.04 11.44 13.33
N ASN A 176 -6.91 12.49 14.12
CA ASN A 176 -5.77 13.39 14.09
C ASN A 176 -4.89 13.11 15.32
N GLU A 177 -3.69 12.58 15.06
CA GLU A 177 -2.73 12.24 16.13
C GLU A 177 -2.27 13.46 16.92
N ALA A 178 -2.03 14.60 16.27
CA ALA A 178 -1.62 15.83 16.95
C ALA A 178 -2.68 16.36 17.93
N LEU A 179 -3.97 16.19 17.58
CA LEU A 179 -5.08 16.66 18.40
C LEU A 179 -5.55 15.63 19.42
N GLY A 180 -5.10 14.37 19.32
CA GLY A 180 -5.56 13.28 20.18
C GLY A 180 -7.05 12.95 20.02
N ARG A 181 -7.66 13.31 18.88
CA ARG A 181 -9.09 13.11 18.60
C ARG A 181 -9.36 13.03 17.11
N ASN A 182 -10.56 12.57 16.75
CA ASN A 182 -11.05 12.71 15.38
C ASN A 182 -11.18 14.19 14.97
N TYR A 183 -11.03 14.45 13.67
CA TYR A 183 -11.35 15.75 13.10
C TYR A 183 -12.83 16.09 13.32
N ARG A 184 -13.16 17.39 13.26
CA ARG A 184 -14.52 17.91 13.20
C ARG A 184 -14.90 18.14 11.74
N TYR A 185 -16.21 18.16 11.45
CA TYR A 185 -16.71 18.28 10.08
C TYR A 185 -16.18 19.53 9.36
N ASN A 186 -16.02 20.66 10.08
CA ASN A 186 -15.61 21.95 9.56
C ASN A 186 -14.08 22.16 9.53
N GLU A 187 -13.30 21.18 9.98
CA GLU A 187 -11.84 21.25 9.91
C GLU A 187 -11.35 20.90 8.50
N LYS A 188 -10.18 21.42 8.13
CA LYS A 188 -9.52 21.08 6.87
C LYS A 188 -8.72 19.80 7.05
N LEU A 189 -9.06 18.77 6.27
CA LEU A 189 -8.27 17.55 6.14
C LEU A 189 -7.26 17.72 5.01
N VAL A 190 -6.00 17.37 5.29
CA VAL A 190 -4.90 17.41 4.33
C VAL A 190 -4.29 16.02 4.21
N ILE A 191 -4.19 15.49 2.99
CA ILE A 191 -3.52 14.22 2.69
C ILE A 191 -2.41 14.49 1.67
N PRO A 192 -1.15 14.16 1.95
CA PRO A 192 -0.05 14.40 1.03
C PRO A 192 -0.14 13.52 -0.23
N ILE A 193 0.37 14.06 -1.34
CA ILE A 193 0.45 13.41 -2.65
C ILE A 193 1.92 13.28 -3.06
N VAL A 194 2.34 12.07 -3.39
CA VAL A 194 3.65 11.76 -3.99
C VAL A 194 3.50 11.43 -5.47
N GLU A 195 4.55 11.70 -6.24
CA GLU A 195 4.60 11.28 -7.65
C GLU A 195 4.80 9.78 -7.75
N ASN A 196 4.15 9.16 -8.73
CA ASN A 196 4.35 7.75 -9.01
C ASN A 196 5.68 7.53 -9.74
N THR A 197 6.28 6.36 -9.52
CA THR A 197 7.49 5.89 -10.17
C THR A 197 7.20 4.62 -10.98
N CYS A 198 8.09 4.25 -11.89
CA CYS A 198 7.92 3.00 -12.66
C CYS A 198 8.06 1.78 -11.75
N GLU A 199 9.00 1.82 -10.82
CA GLU A 199 9.26 0.76 -9.86
C GLU A 199 8.92 1.22 -8.45
N GLU A 200 8.34 0.32 -7.66
CA GLU A 200 7.84 0.61 -6.31
C GLU A 200 8.98 0.84 -5.30
N CYS A 201 10.18 0.30 -5.58
CA CYS A 201 11.39 0.58 -4.79
C CYS A 201 11.85 2.04 -4.91
N ASP A 202 11.62 2.68 -6.06
CA ASP A 202 11.97 4.09 -6.27
C ASP A 202 11.02 5.01 -5.50
N LEU A 203 9.81 4.53 -5.20
CA LEU A 203 8.80 5.25 -4.45
C LEU A 203 9.16 5.35 -2.96
N GLU A 204 9.88 4.36 -2.41
CA GLU A 204 10.16 4.22 -0.98
C GLU A 204 10.81 5.46 -0.35
N SER A 205 11.77 6.07 -1.04
CA SER A 205 12.47 7.27 -0.59
C SER A 205 11.53 8.46 -0.41
N SER A 206 10.75 8.78 -1.44
CA SER A 206 9.78 9.87 -1.43
C SER A 206 8.62 9.63 -0.47
N PHE A 207 8.22 8.36 -0.32
CA PHE A 207 7.19 7.93 0.62
C PHE A 207 7.65 8.14 2.07
N THR A 208 8.87 7.71 2.38
CA THR A 208 9.51 7.92 3.69
C THR A 208 9.71 9.40 4.01
N GLU A 209 10.20 10.19 3.05
CA GLU A 209 10.31 11.64 3.23
C GLU A 209 8.95 12.28 3.53
N THR A 210 7.91 11.84 2.83
CA THR A 210 6.54 12.32 3.05
C THR A 210 6.01 11.94 4.43
N LEU A 211 6.30 10.72 4.91
CA LEU A 211 6.02 10.38 6.30
C LEU A 211 6.73 11.36 7.25
N ASN A 212 8.00 11.66 7.08
CA ASN A 212 8.69 12.59 7.97
C ASN A 212 8.10 14.01 7.94
N ASN A 213 7.71 14.50 6.76
CA ASN A 213 7.15 15.84 6.60
C ASN A 213 5.69 15.95 7.10
N TYR A 214 4.95 14.84 7.11
CA TYR A 214 3.56 14.77 7.56
C TYR A 214 3.42 13.75 8.70
N PRO A 215 3.94 14.04 9.91
CA PRO A 215 3.98 13.09 11.01
C PRO A 215 2.58 12.60 11.42
N ASN A 216 1.57 13.48 11.32
CA ASN A 216 0.20 13.22 11.77
C ASN A 216 -0.74 12.71 10.66
N THR A 217 -0.23 12.43 9.45
CA THR A 217 -1.07 11.86 8.38
C THR A 217 -1.35 10.38 8.64
N CYS A 218 -2.54 9.92 8.26
CA CYS A 218 -2.90 8.51 8.24
C CYS A 218 -2.87 7.90 6.84
N ALA A 219 -2.57 8.69 5.81
CA ALA A 219 -2.54 8.24 4.42
C ALA A 219 -1.57 9.06 3.55
N ILE A 220 -1.18 8.47 2.42
CA ILE A 220 -0.44 9.09 1.33
C ILE A 220 -1.10 8.69 0.01
N ILE A 221 -1.40 9.68 -0.84
CA ILE A 221 -1.87 9.44 -2.21
C ILE A 221 -0.65 9.29 -3.13
N VAL A 222 -0.67 8.29 -4.01
CA VAL A 222 0.33 8.10 -5.07
C VAL A 222 -0.32 8.50 -6.40
N ARG A 223 0.26 9.51 -7.06
CA ARG A 223 -0.39 10.17 -8.19
C ARG A 223 -0.65 9.21 -9.36
N ARG A 224 -1.87 9.22 -9.91
CA ARG A 224 -2.31 8.32 -11.00
C ARG A 224 -2.21 6.82 -10.67
N HIS A 225 -2.14 6.47 -9.39
CA HIS A 225 -2.01 5.08 -8.94
C HIS A 225 -3.11 4.73 -7.95
N GLY A 226 -3.11 5.38 -6.78
CA GLY A 226 -3.93 4.97 -5.67
C GLY A 226 -3.56 5.70 -4.39
N PHE A 227 -3.79 5.07 -3.25
CA PHE A 227 -3.33 5.58 -1.96
C PHE A 227 -2.99 4.45 -0.99
N TYR A 228 -2.18 4.81 0.00
CA TYR A 228 -1.85 3.99 1.16
C TYR A 228 -2.48 4.63 2.39
N VAL A 229 -3.10 3.83 3.25
CA VAL A 229 -3.75 4.28 4.49
C VAL A 229 -3.48 3.28 5.61
N TRP A 230 -3.30 3.76 6.84
CA TRP A 230 -2.97 2.90 7.97
C TRP A 230 -3.67 3.33 9.25
N GLY A 231 -3.79 2.40 10.18
CA GLY A 231 -4.34 2.63 11.49
C GLY A 231 -3.72 1.72 12.55
N ALA A 232 -3.99 2.04 13.82
CA ALA A 232 -3.53 1.22 14.95
C ALA A 232 -4.13 -0.20 14.96
N SER A 233 -5.22 -0.41 14.21
CA SER A 233 -5.87 -1.70 13.99
C SER A 233 -6.43 -1.79 12.57
N TRP A 234 -6.82 -2.99 12.13
CA TRP A 234 -7.41 -3.20 10.81
C TRP A 234 -8.75 -2.47 10.66
N GLU A 235 -9.55 -2.39 11.73
CA GLU A 235 -10.83 -1.67 11.74
C GLU A 235 -10.60 -0.18 11.50
N LYS A 236 -9.61 0.41 12.19
CA LYS A 236 -9.26 1.82 12.01
C LYS A 236 -8.73 2.09 10.62
N ALA A 237 -7.81 1.25 10.11
CA ALA A 237 -7.30 1.39 8.75
C ALA A 237 -8.44 1.33 7.72
N LYS A 238 -9.38 0.40 7.89
CA LYS A 238 -10.55 0.26 7.03
C LYS A 238 -11.50 1.46 7.11
N ILE A 239 -11.82 1.94 8.31
CA ILE A 239 -12.65 3.15 8.49
C ILE A 239 -12.01 4.35 7.78
N TYR A 240 -10.69 4.54 7.96
CA TYR A 240 -9.99 5.63 7.27
C TYR A 240 -10.03 5.44 5.76
N CYS A 241 -9.85 4.22 5.26
CA CYS A 241 -9.95 3.92 3.83
C CYS A 241 -11.32 4.29 3.27
N GLU A 242 -12.43 3.92 3.94
CA GLU A 242 -13.79 4.27 3.55
C GLU A 242 -14.03 5.78 3.55
N CYS A 243 -13.63 6.46 4.63
CA CYS A 243 -13.80 7.91 4.75
C CYS A 243 -13.00 8.66 3.69
N LEU A 244 -11.75 8.28 3.46
CA LEU A 244 -10.90 8.92 2.47
C LEU A 244 -11.39 8.65 1.05
N ASP A 245 -11.79 7.42 0.73
CA ASP A 245 -12.33 7.08 -0.59
C ASP A 245 -13.59 7.89 -0.93
N TYR A 246 -14.50 8.01 0.04
CA TYR A 246 -15.67 8.88 -0.06
C TYR A 246 -15.28 10.34 -0.29
N LEU A 247 -14.33 10.87 0.49
CA LEU A 247 -13.89 12.26 0.39
C LEU A 247 -13.20 12.55 -0.94
N PHE A 248 -12.44 11.59 -1.49
CA PHE A 248 -11.85 11.69 -2.82
C PHE A 248 -12.92 11.74 -3.90
N ASP A 249 -13.92 10.87 -3.85
CA ASP A 249 -15.04 10.90 -4.80
C ASP A 249 -15.80 12.21 -4.71
N MET A 250 -16.18 12.64 -3.51
CA MET A 250 -16.86 13.92 -3.29
C MET A 250 -16.07 15.10 -3.85
N ALA A 251 -14.76 15.17 -3.61
CA ALA A 251 -13.92 16.21 -4.17
C ALA A 251 -13.93 16.21 -5.71
N VAL A 252 -13.85 15.03 -6.33
CA VAL A 252 -13.95 14.88 -7.79
C VAL A 252 -15.29 15.39 -8.30
N GLN A 253 -16.40 14.97 -7.68
CA GLN A 253 -17.75 15.42 -8.05
C GLN A 253 -17.92 16.94 -7.88
N MET A 254 -17.44 17.49 -6.76
CA MET A 254 -17.47 18.94 -6.51
C MET A 254 -16.72 19.70 -7.60
N HIS A 255 -15.51 19.26 -7.96
CA HIS A 255 -14.76 19.86 -9.07
C HIS A 255 -15.49 19.79 -10.41
N LEU A 256 -16.11 18.65 -10.74
CA LEU A 256 -16.90 18.49 -11.97
C LEU A 256 -18.09 19.47 -12.03
N HIS A 257 -18.66 19.80 -10.88
CA HIS A 257 -19.76 20.75 -10.75
C HIS A 257 -19.33 22.20 -10.44
N GLY A 258 -18.03 22.51 -10.51
CA GLY A 258 -17.52 23.86 -10.26
C GLY A 258 -17.62 24.33 -8.80
N VAL A 259 -17.74 23.39 -7.85
CA VAL A 259 -17.78 23.65 -6.41
C VAL A 259 -16.38 23.42 -5.82
N SER A 260 -15.90 24.36 -5.01
CA SER A 260 -14.62 24.21 -4.30
C SER A 260 -14.73 23.16 -3.18
N PRO A 261 -13.88 22.11 -3.14
CA PRO A 261 -13.84 21.12 -2.06
C PRO A 261 -13.40 21.71 -0.70
N VAL A 262 -12.68 22.84 -0.73
CA VAL A 262 -12.36 23.61 0.46
C VAL A 262 -13.37 24.75 0.58
N HIS A 263 -14.11 24.75 1.68
CA HIS A 263 -15.08 25.78 1.96
C HIS A 263 -14.31 27.06 2.34
N SER A 264 -14.37 28.06 1.47
CA SER A 264 -14.03 29.43 1.83
C SER A 264 -15.13 29.88 2.79
N GLY A 265 -14.88 29.81 4.10
CA GLY A 265 -15.84 30.26 5.11
C GLY A 265 -16.47 31.57 4.68
N CYS A 266 -17.80 31.70 4.80
CA CYS A 266 -18.59 32.82 4.30
C CYS A 266 -17.94 34.17 4.61
N GLY A 267 -17.10 34.65 3.68
CA GLY A 267 -16.51 35.97 3.69
C GLY A 267 -17.55 36.91 3.10
N SER A 268 -18.01 37.84 3.94
CA SER A 268 -18.76 39.05 3.61
C SER A 268 -19.05 39.24 2.11
N SER A 269 -20.33 39.12 1.76
CA SER A 269 -20.91 39.77 0.59
C SER A 269 -20.51 41.26 0.59
N THR A 270 -19.41 41.59 -0.08
CA THR A 270 -19.30 42.90 -0.71
C THR A 270 -20.06 42.80 -2.01
N ARG A 271 -21.36 43.12 -1.93
CA ARG A 271 -22.09 43.66 -3.07
C ARG A 271 -21.21 44.74 -3.70
N LYS A 272 -20.68 44.48 -4.90
CA LYS A 272 -20.28 45.56 -5.79
C LYS A 272 -21.59 46.23 -6.20
N VAL A 273 -21.85 47.37 -5.57
CA VAL A 273 -22.64 48.43 -6.20
C VAL A 273 -21.70 49.04 -7.23
N ASP A 274 -22.04 48.88 -8.51
CA ASP A 274 -21.87 49.85 -9.60
C ASP A 274 -22.74 49.39 -10.78
#